data_AF-A0A1V9FZJ7-F1
#
_entry.id   AF-A0A1V9FZJ7-F1
#
_cell.length_a   1.000
_cell.length_b   1.000
_cell.length_c   1.000
_cell.angle_alpha   90.00
_cell.angle_beta   90.00
_cell.angle_gamma   90.00
#
_symmetry.space_group_name_H-M   'P 1'
#
loop_
_entity.id
_entity.type
_entity.pdbx_description
1 polymer ?
#
loop_
_entity_poly.entity_id
_entity_poly.type
_entity_poly.pdbx_seq_one_letter_code
_entity_poly.pdbx_strand_id
1 'polypeptide(L)'
;MKLLLGLMFMLLGVSRFYAIPVKDNYMSTYQDSAKTFIPEKTSLSSFNVLTVADTAFKVEDIGRLLGKGYGELFTYIDKHKLKAGKVMAFYNTPQLPFVFDAAVEVNRLPVGLTGKIKGKKIKGGDAVVVHYQGPYDQIGAAYAAITKWLKENNKKGVAQPFEVYLNDPVTVKDPQQLRTDVYQRIQ
;
A
#
# COMPACT_ATOMS: atom_id res chain seq x y z
N MET A 1 19.16 33.39 -35.27
CA MET A 1 18.24 32.35 -35.80
C MET A 1 19.00 31.03 -35.87
N LYS A 2 18.64 30.08 -34.97
CA LYS A 2 18.86 28.60 -34.97
C LYS A 2 20.31 28.08 -35.10
N LEU A 3 20.91 27.48 -34.04
CA LEU A 3 20.83 26.06 -33.59
C LEU A 3 21.59 25.12 -34.56
N LEU A 4 22.40 24.11 -34.18
CA LEU A 4 22.45 23.30 -32.95
C LEU A 4 23.80 22.54 -32.91
N LEU A 5 24.35 22.40 -31.70
CA LEU A 5 25.60 21.73 -31.36
C LEU A 5 25.42 20.21 -31.27
N GLY A 6 26.47 19.46 -31.66
CA GLY A 6 26.48 18.01 -31.72
C GLY A 6 26.50 17.29 -30.36
N LEU A 7 26.00 16.05 -30.42
CA LEU A 7 26.09 14.94 -29.46
C LEU A 7 27.40 14.92 -28.62
N MET A 8 27.29 14.72 -27.30
CA MET A 8 27.99 13.62 -26.61
C MET A 8 27.56 13.41 -25.14
N PHE A 9 27.37 12.12 -24.80
CA PHE A 9 27.41 11.43 -23.50
C PHE A 9 26.19 11.43 -22.54
N MET A 10 25.56 10.25 -22.54
CA MET A 10 24.91 9.56 -21.42
C MET A 10 25.61 9.74 -20.08
N LEU A 11 24.81 9.98 -19.03
CA LEU A 11 24.98 9.30 -17.74
C LEU A 11 23.60 9.02 -17.14
N LEU A 12 23.35 7.73 -16.94
CA LEU A 12 22.16 7.12 -16.39
C LEU A 12 21.95 7.61 -14.95
N GLY A 13 20.84 8.32 -14.74
CA GLY A 13 20.38 8.74 -13.42
C GLY A 13 18.87 8.80 -13.40
N VAL A 14 18.18 7.73 -13.80
CA VAL A 14 16.72 7.60 -13.63
C VAL A 14 16.42 7.40 -12.14
N SER A 15 16.53 8.50 -11.39
CA SER A 15 15.89 8.64 -10.10
C SER A 15 14.40 8.69 -10.39
N ARG A 16 13.73 7.54 -10.35
CA ARG A 16 12.26 7.49 -10.38
C ARG A 16 11.76 8.18 -9.11
N PHE A 17 11.48 9.46 -9.23
CA PHE A 17 10.72 10.22 -8.26
C PHE A 17 9.37 9.52 -8.09
N TYR A 18 9.14 8.88 -6.95
CA TYR A 18 7.78 8.60 -6.46
C TYR A 18 7.25 9.87 -5.78
N ALA A 19 7.24 10.98 -6.52
CA ALA A 19 6.35 12.09 -6.19
C ALA A 19 5.06 11.76 -6.90
N ILE A 20 4.03 11.33 -6.16
CA ILE A 20 2.69 11.20 -6.71
C ILE A 20 2.28 12.61 -7.16
N PRO A 21 2.09 12.87 -8.47
CA PRO A 21 1.48 14.11 -8.88
C PRO A 21 -0.01 14.01 -8.52
N VAL A 22 -0.37 14.55 -7.36
CA VAL A 22 -1.77 14.72 -6.99
C VAL A 22 -2.35 15.71 -7.98
N LYS A 23 -3.19 15.25 -8.91
CA LYS A 23 -3.98 16.15 -9.76
C LYS A 23 -4.99 16.85 -8.86
N ASP A 24 -5.05 18.18 -8.95
CA ASP A 24 -5.90 19.07 -8.14
C ASP A 24 -7.39 18.68 -8.07
N ASN A 25 -7.85 17.88 -9.04
CA ASN A 25 -9.27 17.57 -9.22
C ASN A 25 -9.79 16.41 -8.35
N TYR A 26 -8.96 15.80 -7.49
CA TYR A 26 -9.42 14.85 -6.47
C TYR A 26 -9.58 15.49 -5.07
N MET A 27 -9.29 16.79 -4.92
CA MET A 27 -9.28 17.49 -3.63
C MET A 27 -10.51 18.39 -3.37
N SER A 28 -11.44 18.57 -4.31
CA SER A 28 -12.47 19.61 -4.17
C SER A 28 -13.72 19.21 -3.36
N THR A 29 -13.80 18.00 -2.80
CA THR A 29 -15.03 17.54 -2.12
C THR A 29 -14.84 16.92 -0.75
N TYR A 30 -13.68 17.07 -0.09
CA TYR A 30 -13.56 16.66 1.30
C TYR A 30 -12.92 17.74 2.15
N GLN A 31 -13.79 18.64 2.61
CA GLN A 31 -13.52 19.55 3.70
C GLN A 31 -14.59 19.27 4.75
N ASP A 32 -14.15 18.66 5.86
CA ASP A 32 -14.71 18.66 7.22
C ASP A 32 -14.77 17.28 7.91
N SER A 33 -13.68 16.91 8.60
CA SER A 33 -13.72 16.52 10.01
C SER A 33 -12.31 16.64 10.59
N ALA A 34 -12.17 17.25 11.76
CA ALA A 34 -10.92 17.70 12.38
C ALA A 34 -9.97 16.58 12.86
N LYS A 35 -9.94 15.40 12.23
CA LYS A 35 -8.97 14.35 12.54
C LYS A 35 -7.64 14.64 11.85
N THR A 36 -6.69 15.12 12.64
CA THR A 36 -5.29 15.18 12.22
C THR A 36 -4.66 13.80 12.43
N PHE A 37 -4.16 13.19 11.35
CA PHE A 37 -3.34 11.99 11.44
C PHE A 37 -1.88 12.39 11.64
N ILE A 38 -1.26 11.87 12.69
CA ILE A 38 0.16 12.12 13.00
C ILE A 38 0.93 10.83 12.72
N PRO A 39 1.80 10.79 11.71
CA PRO A 39 2.62 9.61 11.47
C PRO A 39 3.58 9.34 12.63
N GLU A 40 3.57 8.11 13.13
CA GLU A 40 4.45 7.64 14.19
C GLU A 40 5.66 6.93 13.59
N LYS A 41 6.87 7.25 14.07
CA LYS A 41 8.06 6.49 13.69
C LYS A 41 7.99 5.09 14.32
N THR A 42 8.31 4.08 13.53
CA THR A 42 8.32 2.68 13.96
C THR A 42 9.40 1.89 13.22
N SER A 43 9.62 0.65 13.62
CA SER A 43 10.54 -0.27 12.93
C SER A 43 9.83 -1.57 12.60
N LEU A 44 9.93 -1.99 11.34
CA LEU A 44 9.36 -3.24 10.87
C LEU A 44 10.41 -4.35 10.93
N SER A 45 10.06 -5.49 11.52
CA SER A 45 10.81 -6.73 11.29
C SER A 45 10.63 -7.18 9.83
N SER A 46 11.55 -7.97 9.30
CA SER A 46 11.32 -8.59 7.99
C SER A 46 10.26 -9.68 8.11
N PHE A 47 9.32 -9.75 7.17
CA PHE A 47 8.24 -10.73 7.17
C PHE A 47 8.01 -11.31 5.77
N ASN A 48 7.33 -12.45 5.71
CA ASN A 48 6.98 -13.11 4.44
C ASN A 48 5.51 -12.89 4.16
N VAL A 49 5.17 -12.64 2.90
CA VAL A 49 3.78 -12.51 2.45
C VAL A 49 3.52 -13.43 1.27
N LEU A 50 2.31 -13.98 1.23
CA LEU A 50 1.71 -14.48 0.00
C LEU A 50 0.83 -13.40 -0.60
N THR A 51 0.86 -13.24 -1.92
CA THR A 51 0.09 -12.23 -2.63
C THR A 51 -0.71 -12.79 -3.80
N VAL A 52 -1.84 -12.14 -4.09
CA VAL A 52 -2.61 -12.29 -5.32
C VAL A 52 -2.82 -10.90 -5.90
N ALA A 53 -2.33 -10.68 -7.12
CA ALA A 53 -2.50 -9.42 -7.83
C ALA A 53 -3.84 -9.39 -8.58
N ASP A 54 -4.49 -8.24 -8.57
CA ASP A 54 -5.67 -7.95 -9.39
C ASP A 54 -5.63 -6.49 -9.89
N THR A 55 -6.60 -6.09 -10.71
CA THR A 55 -6.69 -4.74 -11.24
C THR A 55 -8.14 -4.27 -11.25
N ALA A 56 -8.41 -3.18 -10.53
CA ALA A 56 -9.72 -2.53 -10.53
C ALA A 56 -9.75 -1.35 -11.50
N PHE A 57 -10.73 -1.37 -12.42
CA PHE A 57 -11.01 -0.26 -13.33
C PHE A 57 -12.03 0.72 -12.75
N LYS A 58 -12.61 0.40 -11.59
CA LYS A 58 -13.53 1.24 -10.82
C LYS A 58 -13.25 1.09 -9.33
N VAL A 59 -13.54 2.12 -8.54
CA VAL A 59 -13.26 2.12 -7.09
C VAL A 59 -14.13 1.08 -6.38
N GLU A 60 -15.40 0.95 -6.78
CA GLU A 60 -16.35 0.00 -6.19
C GLU A 60 -15.95 -1.48 -6.35
N ASP A 61 -15.07 -1.79 -7.31
CA ASP A 61 -14.60 -3.16 -7.54
C ASP A 61 -13.49 -3.59 -6.57
N ILE A 62 -12.80 -2.65 -5.93
CA ILE A 62 -11.61 -2.94 -5.11
C ILE A 62 -11.96 -3.92 -3.97
N GLY A 63 -13.02 -3.65 -3.21
CA GLY A 63 -13.41 -4.48 -2.08
C GLY A 63 -13.74 -5.93 -2.50
N ARG A 64 -14.48 -6.10 -3.58
CA ARG A 64 -14.83 -7.41 -4.14
C ARG A 64 -13.59 -8.19 -4.60
N LEU A 65 -12.68 -7.51 -5.31
CA LEU A 65 -11.45 -8.13 -5.84
C LEU A 65 -10.46 -8.48 -4.72
N LEU A 66 -10.27 -7.60 -3.72
CA LEU A 66 -9.50 -7.91 -2.52
C LEU A 66 -10.09 -9.10 -1.76
N GLY A 67 -11.42 -9.12 -1.55
CA GLY A 67 -12.10 -10.23 -0.89
C GLY A 67 -11.88 -11.57 -1.59
N LYS A 68 -11.95 -11.58 -2.92
CA LYS A 68 -11.59 -12.76 -3.73
C LYS A 68 -10.13 -13.17 -3.54
N GLY A 69 -9.20 -12.21 -3.59
CA GLY A 69 -7.78 -12.45 -3.38
C GLY A 69 -7.48 -13.06 -2.00
N TYR A 70 -8.09 -12.53 -0.94
CA TYR A 70 -7.98 -13.10 0.41
C TYR A 70 -8.54 -14.51 0.50
N GLY A 71 -9.69 -14.79 -0.13
CA GLY A 71 -10.26 -16.14 -0.20
C GLY A 71 -9.30 -17.15 -0.83
N GLU A 72 -8.66 -16.78 -1.95
CA GLU A 72 -7.64 -17.61 -2.61
C GLU A 72 -6.41 -17.82 -1.70
N LEU A 73 -5.94 -16.76 -1.02
CA LEU A 73 -4.80 -16.82 -0.11
C LEU A 73 -5.06 -17.68 1.12
N PHE A 74 -6.19 -17.50 1.80
CA PHE A 74 -6.53 -18.30 2.99
C PHE A 74 -6.77 -19.77 2.64
N THR A 75 -7.42 -20.06 1.51
CA THR A 75 -7.55 -21.44 1.00
C THR A 75 -6.17 -22.11 0.83
N TYR A 76 -5.21 -21.37 0.26
CA TYR A 76 -3.85 -21.87 0.09
C TYR A 76 -3.13 -22.05 1.44
N ILE A 77 -3.22 -21.06 2.32
CA ILE A 77 -2.62 -21.08 3.66
C ILE A 77 -3.07 -22.31 4.44
N ASP A 78 -4.38 -22.58 4.45
CA ASP A 78 -4.97 -23.72 5.16
C ASP A 78 -4.50 -25.05 4.56
N LYS A 79 -4.57 -25.18 3.23
CA LYS A 79 -4.10 -26.37 2.52
C LYS A 79 -2.64 -26.70 2.82
N HIS A 80 -1.79 -25.68 2.92
CA HIS A 80 -0.35 -25.83 3.14
C HIS A 80 0.06 -25.75 4.62
N LYS A 81 -0.91 -25.66 5.54
CA LYS A 81 -0.69 -25.58 7.00
C LYS A 81 0.31 -24.47 7.35
N LEU A 82 0.14 -23.31 6.74
CA LEU A 82 0.90 -22.11 7.08
C LEU A 82 0.21 -21.40 8.25
N LYS A 83 0.96 -20.60 9.01
CA LYS A 83 0.37 -19.71 10.01
C LYS A 83 0.17 -18.34 9.38
N ALA A 84 -1.08 -17.91 9.22
CA ALA A 84 -1.42 -16.56 8.79
C ALA A 84 -1.09 -15.53 9.87
N GLY A 85 -0.66 -14.35 9.45
CA GLY A 85 -0.47 -13.17 10.28
C GLY A 85 -1.34 -12.01 9.78
N LYS A 86 -0.72 -10.84 9.58
CA LYS A 86 -1.41 -9.62 9.11
C LYS A 86 -2.06 -9.80 7.74
N VAL A 87 -3.25 -9.22 7.57
CA VAL A 87 -3.94 -9.06 6.29
C VAL A 87 -3.62 -7.67 5.74
N MET A 88 -3.20 -7.58 4.49
CA MET A 88 -2.59 -6.40 3.89
C MET A 88 -3.03 -6.16 2.45
N ALA A 89 -2.88 -4.93 2.00
CA ALA A 89 -2.91 -4.59 0.57
C ALA A 89 -1.71 -3.74 0.18
N PHE A 90 -1.15 -4.01 -1.00
CA PHE A 90 -0.14 -3.15 -1.65
C PHE A 90 -0.75 -2.54 -2.90
N TYR A 91 -0.91 -1.22 -2.94
CA TYR A 91 -1.36 -0.50 -4.13
C TYR A 91 -0.15 -0.12 -5.00
N ASN A 92 -0.04 -0.74 -6.16
CA ASN A 92 1.05 -0.55 -7.11
C ASN A 92 0.83 0.69 -8.01
N THR A 93 -0.41 1.15 -8.14
CA THR A 93 -0.77 2.43 -8.79
C THR A 93 -1.60 3.30 -7.85
N PRO A 94 -1.43 4.63 -7.87
CA PRO A 94 -2.14 5.55 -6.97
C PRO A 94 -3.51 5.98 -7.51
N GLN A 95 -3.91 5.51 -8.69
CA GLN A 95 -5.11 5.93 -9.40
C GLN A 95 -5.57 4.84 -10.37
N LEU A 96 -6.78 4.99 -10.91
CA LEU A 96 -7.34 4.06 -11.89
C LEU A 96 -6.44 3.90 -13.15
N PRO A 97 -6.28 2.67 -13.66
CA PRO A 97 -6.70 1.42 -13.01
C PRO A 97 -5.83 1.14 -11.77
N PHE A 98 -6.48 0.78 -10.67
CA PHE A 98 -5.77 0.40 -9.44
C PHE A 98 -5.22 -1.01 -9.62
N VAL A 99 -3.90 -1.12 -9.73
CA VAL A 99 -3.19 -2.39 -9.68
C VAL A 99 -2.79 -2.60 -8.23
N PHE A 100 -3.20 -3.70 -7.63
CA PHE A 100 -2.90 -3.98 -6.23
C PHE A 100 -2.67 -5.47 -5.99
N ASP A 101 -1.97 -5.76 -4.90
CA ASP A 101 -1.80 -7.09 -4.35
C ASP A 101 -2.61 -7.20 -3.06
N ALA A 102 -3.59 -8.12 -3.03
CA ALA A 102 -4.08 -8.67 -1.77
C ALA A 102 -2.93 -9.48 -1.16
N ALA A 103 -2.66 -9.32 0.13
CA ALA A 103 -1.53 -9.97 0.79
C ALA A 103 -1.86 -10.49 2.18
N VAL A 104 -1.32 -11.66 2.52
CA VAL A 104 -1.40 -12.22 3.87
C VAL A 104 -0.01 -12.61 4.33
N GLU A 105 0.37 -12.14 5.51
CA GLU A 105 1.62 -12.53 6.16
C GLU A 105 1.60 -14.03 6.48
N VAL A 106 2.73 -14.70 6.27
CA VAL A 106 2.89 -16.12 6.58
C VAL A 106 4.19 -16.37 7.32
N ASN A 107 4.20 -17.35 8.22
CA ASN A 107 5.40 -17.70 8.99
C ASN A 107 6.59 -18.18 8.12
N ARG A 108 6.32 -18.73 6.93
CA ARG A 108 7.34 -19.16 5.97
C ARG A 108 6.81 -19.10 4.54
N LEU A 109 7.69 -18.88 3.57
CA LEU A 109 7.33 -19.02 2.16
C LEU A 109 7.32 -20.52 1.74
N PRO A 110 6.26 -20.99 1.07
CA PRO A 110 6.25 -22.30 0.43
C PRO A 110 7.31 -22.41 -0.67
N VAL A 111 7.83 -23.62 -0.86
CA VAL A 111 8.70 -23.95 -2.01
C VAL A 111 7.81 -24.26 -3.22
N GLY A 112 8.25 -23.84 -4.41
CA GLY A 112 7.60 -24.23 -5.66
C GLY A 112 6.24 -23.57 -5.92
N LEU A 113 6.05 -22.32 -5.50
CA LEU A 113 4.85 -21.54 -5.83
C LEU A 113 4.68 -21.43 -7.35
N THR A 114 3.50 -21.83 -7.85
CA THR A 114 3.11 -21.73 -9.26
C THR A 114 1.74 -21.04 -9.38
N GLY A 115 1.43 -20.52 -10.57
CA GLY A 115 0.16 -19.84 -10.81
C GLY A 115 0.09 -18.42 -10.25
N LYS A 116 -1.10 -18.01 -9.78
CA LYS A 116 -1.41 -16.64 -9.37
C LYS A 116 -0.81 -16.23 -8.04
N ILE A 117 -0.74 -17.15 -7.07
CA ILE A 117 -0.20 -16.85 -5.74
C ILE A 117 1.31 -16.69 -5.83
N LYS A 118 1.83 -15.54 -5.40
CA LYS A 118 3.26 -15.24 -5.33
C LYS A 118 3.72 -15.14 -3.89
N GLY A 119 4.99 -15.43 -3.65
CA GLY A 119 5.63 -15.30 -2.35
C GLY A 119 6.67 -14.20 -2.39
N LYS A 120 6.66 -13.33 -1.38
CA LYS A 120 7.62 -12.21 -1.27
C LYS A 120 8.10 -12.07 0.16
N LYS A 121 9.40 -11.81 0.33
CA LYS A 121 9.95 -11.33 1.60
C LYS A 121 9.94 -9.81 1.61
N ILE A 122 9.21 -9.22 2.55
CA ILE A 122 9.25 -7.78 2.81
C ILE A 122 10.44 -7.52 3.74
N LYS A 123 11.38 -6.70 3.27
CA LYS A 123 12.50 -6.27 4.12
C LYS A 123 11.95 -5.38 5.23
N GLY A 124 12.45 -5.60 6.45
CA GLY A 124 12.23 -4.72 7.58
C GLY A 124 13.00 -3.39 7.46
N GLY A 125 13.12 -2.70 8.58
CA GLY A 125 13.77 -1.40 8.72
C GLY A 125 12.79 -0.32 9.17
N ASP A 126 13.28 0.91 9.19
CA ASP A 126 12.51 2.05 9.68
C ASP A 126 11.30 2.33 8.80
N ALA A 127 10.22 2.76 9.45
CA ALA A 127 8.98 3.13 8.81
C ALA A 127 8.30 4.26 9.58
N VAL A 128 7.29 4.86 8.95
CA VAL A 128 6.23 5.56 9.65
C VAL A 128 4.92 4.82 9.48
N VAL A 129 4.06 4.93 10.46
CA VAL A 129 2.70 4.39 10.44
C VAL A 129 1.69 5.48 10.75
N VAL A 130 0.56 5.46 10.06
CA VAL A 130 -0.65 6.17 10.48
C VAL A 130 -1.69 5.15 10.88
N HIS A 131 -2.19 5.28 12.10
CA HIS A 131 -3.34 4.53 12.60
C HIS A 131 -4.63 5.20 12.14
N TYR A 132 -5.23 4.66 11.08
CA TYR A 132 -6.46 5.19 10.50
C TYR A 132 -7.68 4.48 11.08
N GLN A 133 -8.67 5.26 11.50
CA GLN A 133 -9.99 4.76 11.89
C GLN A 133 -11.10 5.54 11.17
N GLY A 134 -11.84 4.84 10.31
CA GLY A 134 -12.87 5.43 9.46
C GLY A 134 -13.14 4.60 8.19
N PRO A 135 -14.04 5.07 7.33
CA PRO A 135 -14.39 4.41 6.07
C PRO A 135 -13.25 4.50 5.03
N TYR A 136 -13.11 3.46 4.19
CA TYR A 136 -12.02 3.38 3.22
C TYR A 136 -12.02 4.50 2.17
N ASP A 137 -13.16 5.12 1.86
CA ASP A 137 -13.25 6.25 0.92
C ASP A 137 -12.52 7.51 1.43
N GLN A 138 -12.27 7.61 2.74
CA GLN A 138 -11.59 8.72 3.40
C GLN A 138 -10.15 8.40 3.80
N ILE A 139 -9.65 7.19 3.51
CA ILE A 139 -8.29 6.75 3.90
C ILE A 139 -7.18 7.59 3.24
N GLY A 140 -7.50 8.32 2.16
CA GLY A 140 -6.57 9.25 1.50
C GLY A 140 -5.93 10.26 2.47
N ALA A 141 -6.62 10.63 3.55
CA ALA A 141 -6.07 11.51 4.58
C ALA A 141 -4.84 10.91 5.30
N ALA A 142 -4.78 9.59 5.49
CA ALA A 142 -3.62 8.90 6.08
C ALA A 142 -2.40 8.96 5.15
N TYR A 143 -2.61 8.73 3.85
CA TYR A 143 -1.56 8.87 2.83
C TYR A 143 -1.04 10.31 2.72
N ALA A 144 -1.94 11.30 2.78
CA ALA A 144 -1.59 12.71 2.78
C ALA A 144 -0.74 13.09 4.01
N ALA A 145 -1.10 12.58 5.19
CA ALA A 145 -0.34 12.81 6.43
C ALA A 145 1.09 12.24 6.35
N ILE A 146 1.24 11.00 5.85
CA ILE A 146 2.57 10.40 5.60
C ILE A 146 3.38 11.25 4.62
N THR A 147 2.76 11.66 3.51
CA THR A 147 3.43 12.47 2.48
C THR A 147 3.94 13.80 3.04
N LYS A 148 3.10 14.48 3.84
CA LYS A 148 3.47 15.71 4.53
C LYS A 148 4.64 15.48 5.50
N TRP A 149 4.56 14.44 6.32
CA TRP A 149 5.60 14.10 7.29
C TRP A 149 6.95 13.81 6.62
N LEU A 150 6.96 13.05 5.52
CA LEU A 150 8.19 12.77 4.77
C LEU A 150 8.87 14.07 4.29
N LYS A 151 8.08 15.01 3.77
CA LYS A 151 8.56 16.32 3.32
C LYS A 151 9.13 17.14 4.47
N GLU A 152 8.41 17.24 5.59
CA GLU A 152 8.82 18.02 6.76
C GLU A 152 10.09 17.46 7.43
N ASN A 153 10.28 16.14 7.38
CA ASN A 153 11.42 15.46 8.00
C ASN A 153 12.59 15.21 7.02
N ASN A 154 12.53 15.73 5.80
CA ASN A 154 13.54 15.48 4.74
C ASN A 154 13.82 13.98 4.52
N LYS A 155 12.78 13.14 4.64
CA LYS A 155 12.86 11.69 4.47
C LYS A 155 12.26 11.26 3.12
N LYS A 156 12.65 10.07 2.66
CA LYS A 156 12.13 9.45 1.44
C LYS A 156 11.58 8.06 1.74
N GLY A 157 10.51 7.69 1.05
CA GLY A 157 10.01 6.32 1.04
C GLY A 157 10.96 5.37 0.32
N VAL A 158 11.18 4.16 0.87
CA VAL A 158 12.02 3.11 0.27
C VAL A 158 11.21 2.13 -0.60
N ALA A 159 9.88 2.19 -0.51
CA ALA A 159 8.94 1.39 -1.28
C ALA A 159 7.57 2.09 -1.32
N GLN A 160 6.62 1.53 -2.08
CA GLN A 160 5.21 1.91 -1.98
C GLN A 160 4.72 1.74 -0.52
N PRO A 161 3.84 2.62 -0.03
CA PRO A 161 3.12 2.38 1.21
C PRO A 161 2.24 1.13 1.10
N PHE A 162 1.85 0.57 2.24
CA PHE A 162 0.95 -0.57 2.30
C PHE A 162 -0.01 -0.46 3.48
N GLU A 163 -1.16 -1.09 3.33
CA GLU A 163 -2.21 -1.11 4.35
C GLU A 163 -2.15 -2.43 5.13
N VAL A 164 -2.44 -2.37 6.43
CA VAL A 164 -2.71 -3.52 7.29
C VAL A 164 -4.11 -3.36 7.87
N TYR A 165 -5.00 -4.31 7.61
CA TYR A 165 -6.37 -4.29 8.10
C TYR A 165 -6.43 -4.94 9.48
N LEU A 166 -6.84 -4.17 10.50
CA LEU A 166 -6.83 -4.59 11.91
C LEU A 166 -8.16 -5.22 12.35
N ASN A 167 -9.21 -5.06 11.56
CA ASN A 167 -10.51 -5.71 11.75
C ASN A 167 -11.19 -6.00 10.42
N ASP A 168 -12.16 -6.91 10.45
CA ASP A 168 -12.83 -7.41 9.24
C ASP A 168 -14.05 -6.52 8.89
N PRO A 169 -14.07 -5.87 7.71
CA PRO A 169 -15.20 -5.06 7.27
C PRO A 169 -16.50 -5.84 7.08
N VAL A 170 -16.45 -7.18 6.97
CA VAL A 170 -17.64 -8.03 6.93
C VAL A 170 -18.32 -8.10 8.31
N THR A 171 -17.53 -8.03 9.39
CA THR A 171 -18.03 -8.14 10.77
C THR A 171 -18.33 -6.78 11.41
N VAL A 172 -17.59 -5.75 11.02
CA VAL A 172 -17.73 -4.39 11.53
C VAL A 172 -18.83 -3.67 10.76
N LYS A 173 -20.01 -3.52 11.39
CA LYS A 173 -21.19 -2.92 10.75
C LYS A 173 -21.08 -1.41 10.54
N ASP A 174 -20.36 -0.73 11.42
CA ASP A 174 -20.15 0.71 11.38
C ASP A 174 -18.81 1.04 10.70
N PRO A 175 -18.81 1.63 9.50
CA PRO A 175 -17.58 1.98 8.80
C PRO A 175 -16.64 2.89 9.61
N GLN A 176 -17.17 3.66 10.57
CA GLN A 176 -16.36 4.50 11.45
C GLN A 176 -15.53 3.72 12.48
N GLN A 177 -15.78 2.41 12.60
CA GLN A 177 -15.04 1.51 13.48
C GLN A 177 -14.03 0.65 12.72
N LEU A 178 -13.94 0.78 11.39
CA LEU A 178 -12.88 0.14 10.62
C LEU A 178 -11.53 0.72 11.01
N ARG A 179 -10.54 -0.15 11.21
CA ARG A 179 -9.20 0.22 11.67
C ARG A 179 -8.17 -0.32 10.69
N THR A 180 -7.36 0.58 10.15
CA THR A 180 -6.33 0.27 9.17
C THR A 180 -5.05 1.00 9.54
N ASP A 181 -3.93 0.30 9.55
CA ASP A 181 -2.63 0.94 9.63
C ASP A 181 -2.10 1.17 8.22
N VAL A 182 -1.67 2.39 7.92
CA VAL A 182 -0.97 2.71 6.67
C VAL A 182 0.51 2.88 6.97
N TYR A 183 1.34 1.97 6.44
CA TYR A 183 2.79 1.98 6.64
C TYR A 183 3.51 2.55 5.44
N GLN A 184 4.53 3.37 5.67
CA GLN A 184 5.50 3.81 4.69
C GLN A 184 6.91 3.54 5.22
N ARG A 185 7.63 2.61 4.59
CA ARG A 185 9.04 2.38 4.90
C ARG A 185 9.90 3.57 4.47
N ILE A 186 10.87 3.94 5.29
CA ILE A 186 11.71 5.13 5.09
C ILE A 186 13.21 4.81 5.03
N GLN A 187 13.97 5.73 4.43
CA GLN A 187 15.44 5.72 4.36
C GLN A 187 16.09 6.16 5.67
#